data_AF-A0A0R1VWY5-F1
#
_entry.id   AF-A0A0R1VWY5-F1
#
_cell.length_a   1.000
_cell.length_b   1.000
_cell.length_c   1.000
_cell.angle_alpha   90.00
_cell.angle_beta   90.00
_cell.angle_gamma   90.00
#
_symmetry.space_group_name_H-M   'P 1'
#
loop_
_entity.id
_entity.type
_entity.pdbx_description
1 polymer ?
#
loop_
_entity_poly.entity_id
_entity_poly.type
_entity_poly.pdbx_seq_one_letter_code
_entity_poly.pdbx_strand_id
1 'polypeptide(L)'
;MQKPFLNSRMFNFENLAEEPIKIIDSAKIRWDDTLIFREAKINNEKLTVILYDYGEIIGVHQPISKMITEFAREVGLNNVITRANARVCNVGKCMPVTNGRFQMIPTCGVRNDDVMWFMKHRVLSAGADPKDGLLLIAFEENIQVKINLSEAVYNRRTRQADEISSLQFGYLEYIKYRYGAEGYQHTGGRIPVEDRHLNEERRLLRTLCVDAAIDTLEKLAEKIFGQKLSDDEKKDFISMLEQPFHI
;
A
#
# COMPACT_ATOMS: atom_id res chain seq x y z
N MET A 1 -25.12 -8.94 17.71
CA MET A 1 -25.92 -9.79 16.81
C MET A 1 -25.53 -9.46 15.38
N GLN A 2 -24.74 -10.33 14.72
CA GLN A 2 -24.44 -10.20 13.29
C GLN A 2 -25.70 -10.56 12.50
N LYS A 3 -26.17 -9.66 11.64
CA LYS A 3 -27.24 -9.99 10.68
C LYS A 3 -26.69 -11.04 9.71
N PRO A 4 -27.43 -12.12 9.41
CA PRO A 4 -27.03 -13.04 8.37
C PRO A 4 -27.00 -12.29 7.04
N PHE A 5 -25.86 -12.29 6.36
CA PHE A 5 -25.70 -11.78 5.00
C PHE A 5 -26.52 -12.67 4.05
N LEU A 6 -27.82 -12.41 3.96
CA LEU A 6 -28.70 -13.05 3.00
C LEU A 6 -28.30 -12.54 1.60
N ASN A 7 -27.67 -13.44 0.83
CA ASN A 7 -27.18 -13.27 -0.56
C ASN A 7 -25.86 -12.51 -0.75
N SER A 8 -24.79 -12.97 -0.08
CA SER A 8 -23.42 -12.58 -0.47
C SER A 8 -22.92 -13.38 -1.67
N ARG A 9 -22.41 -12.70 -2.70
CA ARG A 9 -21.72 -13.36 -3.82
C ARG A 9 -20.29 -13.68 -3.38
N MET A 10 -19.98 -14.96 -3.31
CA MET A 10 -18.65 -15.45 -2.92
C MET A 10 -17.82 -15.74 -4.17
N PHE A 11 -16.59 -15.22 -4.20
CA PHE A 11 -15.59 -15.48 -5.22
C PHE A 11 -14.43 -16.28 -4.62
N ASN A 12 -13.97 -17.30 -5.33
CA ASN A 12 -12.84 -18.11 -4.89
C ASN A 12 -11.60 -17.83 -5.72
N PHE A 13 -10.70 -17.00 -5.20
CA PHE A 13 -9.47 -16.60 -5.90
C PHE A 13 -8.39 -17.70 -5.92
N GLU A 14 -8.63 -18.82 -5.21
CA GLU A 14 -7.83 -20.05 -5.33
C GLU A 14 -8.29 -20.93 -6.49
N ASN A 15 -9.51 -20.74 -6.98
CA ASN A 15 -10.07 -21.51 -8.09
C ASN A 15 -10.74 -20.59 -9.13
N LEU A 16 -9.94 -19.69 -9.70
CA LEU A 16 -10.38 -18.74 -10.73
C LEU A 16 -10.91 -19.41 -12.02
N ALA A 17 -10.65 -20.70 -12.23
CA ALA A 17 -11.12 -21.43 -13.41
C ALA A 17 -12.66 -21.60 -13.42
N GLU A 18 -13.31 -21.52 -12.26
CA GLU A 18 -14.77 -21.64 -12.14
C GLU A 18 -15.49 -20.28 -12.22
N GLU A 19 -14.74 -19.18 -12.23
CA GLU A 19 -15.29 -17.84 -12.22
C GLU A 19 -15.54 -17.33 -13.65
N PRO A 20 -16.64 -16.60 -13.91
CA PRO A 20 -16.91 -16.00 -15.22
C PRO A 20 -16.01 -14.77 -15.42
N ILE A 21 -14.78 -15.00 -15.90
CA ILE A 21 -13.79 -13.94 -16.16
C ILE A 21 -14.01 -13.33 -17.55
N LYS A 22 -14.28 -12.03 -17.60
CA LYS A 22 -14.34 -11.27 -18.85
C LYS A 22 -12.95 -10.77 -19.23
N ILE A 23 -12.40 -11.26 -20.33
CA ILE A 23 -11.11 -10.80 -20.85
C ILE A 23 -11.33 -9.54 -21.69
N ILE A 24 -10.60 -8.46 -21.37
CA ILE A 24 -10.65 -7.18 -22.09
C ILE A 24 -9.24 -6.63 -22.35
N ASP A 25 -9.13 -5.70 -23.30
CA ASP A 25 -7.83 -5.15 -23.72
C ASP A 25 -7.18 -4.25 -22.67
N SER A 26 -7.98 -3.53 -21.88
CA SER A 26 -7.47 -2.60 -20.88
C SER A 26 -8.40 -2.46 -19.68
N ALA A 27 -7.79 -2.35 -18.50
CA ALA A 27 -8.45 -2.13 -17.22
C ALA A 27 -7.56 -1.26 -16.33
N LYS A 28 -8.12 -0.63 -15.29
CA LYS A 28 -7.36 0.22 -14.37
C LYS A 28 -7.62 -0.19 -12.93
N ILE A 29 -6.57 -0.24 -12.12
CA ILE A 29 -6.71 -0.27 -10.66
C ILE A 29 -7.13 1.13 -10.21
N ARG A 30 -8.11 1.23 -9.32
CA ARG A 30 -8.54 2.49 -8.71
C ARG A 30 -8.84 2.28 -7.23
N TRP A 31 -8.75 3.36 -6.47
CA TRP A 31 -9.10 3.31 -5.05
C TRP A 31 -10.57 2.98 -4.81
N ASP A 32 -11.45 3.45 -5.67
CA ASP A 32 -12.89 3.50 -5.38
C ASP A 32 -13.60 2.18 -5.70
N ASP A 33 -13.28 1.56 -6.84
CA ASP A 33 -14.03 0.42 -7.37
C ASP A 33 -13.25 -0.91 -7.32
N THR A 34 -11.92 -0.89 -7.18
CA THR A 34 -11.14 -2.13 -7.14
C THR A 34 -11.20 -2.76 -5.76
N LEU A 35 -11.46 -4.06 -5.67
CA LEU A 35 -11.46 -4.79 -4.39
C LEU A 35 -10.18 -5.58 -4.20
N ILE A 36 -9.85 -6.44 -5.15
CA ILE A 36 -8.71 -7.36 -5.11
C ILE A 36 -8.22 -7.69 -6.52
N PHE A 37 -6.92 -7.92 -6.67
CA PHE A 37 -6.35 -8.35 -7.95
C PHE A 37 -5.08 -9.20 -7.77
N ARG A 38 -4.80 -10.07 -8.75
CA ARG A 38 -3.62 -10.95 -8.79
C ARG A 38 -3.24 -11.31 -10.23
N GLU A 39 -2.01 -11.76 -10.43
CA GLU A 39 -1.66 -12.47 -11.66
C GLU A 39 -2.14 -13.92 -11.54
N ALA A 40 -2.71 -14.45 -12.62
CA ALA A 40 -3.18 -15.82 -12.71
C ALA A 40 -3.08 -16.35 -14.13
N LYS A 41 -2.99 -17.68 -14.27
CA LYS A 41 -3.02 -18.34 -15.57
C LYS A 41 -4.45 -18.76 -15.90
N ILE A 42 -5.08 -18.11 -16.86
CA ILE A 42 -6.46 -18.36 -17.31
C ILE A 42 -6.39 -18.80 -18.78
N ASN A 43 -6.99 -19.93 -19.14
CA ASN A 43 -6.95 -20.46 -20.52
C ASN A 43 -5.55 -20.52 -21.14
N ASN A 44 -4.55 -20.92 -20.33
CA ASN A 44 -3.13 -20.93 -20.66
C ASN A 44 -2.44 -19.57 -20.86
N GLU A 45 -3.13 -18.46 -20.62
CA GLU A 45 -2.58 -17.12 -20.73
C GLU A 45 -2.34 -16.52 -19.35
N LYS A 46 -1.22 -15.81 -19.18
CA LYS A 46 -0.93 -15.07 -17.95
C LYS A 46 -1.65 -13.73 -18.01
N LEU A 47 -2.66 -13.56 -17.16
CA LEU A 47 -3.49 -12.36 -17.06
C LEU A 47 -3.35 -11.73 -15.68
N THR A 48 -3.54 -10.42 -15.60
CA THR A 48 -3.93 -9.78 -14.34
C THR A 48 -5.43 -9.87 -14.21
N VAL A 49 -5.89 -10.50 -13.13
CA VAL A 49 -7.29 -10.70 -12.80
C VAL A 49 -7.68 -9.71 -11.71
N ILE A 50 -8.74 -8.94 -11.93
CA ILE A 50 -9.21 -7.84 -11.08
C ILE A 50 -10.67 -8.08 -10.75
N LEU A 51 -11.03 -8.03 -9.47
CA LEU A 51 -12.41 -7.97 -9.02
C LEU A 51 -12.76 -6.54 -8.61
N TYR A 52 -13.85 -6.03 -9.17
CA TYR A 52 -14.43 -4.74 -8.82
C TYR A 52 -15.62 -4.88 -7.86
N ASP A 53 -16.02 -3.76 -7.25
CA ASP A 53 -17.11 -3.66 -6.28
C ASP A 53 -18.50 -3.92 -6.84
N TYR A 54 -18.68 -3.80 -8.15
CA TYR A 54 -19.89 -4.21 -8.86
C TYR A 54 -19.91 -5.72 -9.19
N GLY A 55 -18.91 -6.48 -8.74
CA GLY A 55 -18.91 -7.95 -8.79
C GLY A 55 -18.56 -8.54 -10.15
N GLU A 56 -17.91 -7.79 -11.04
CA GLU A 56 -17.31 -8.38 -12.24
C GLU A 56 -15.84 -8.72 -12.00
N ILE A 57 -15.43 -9.88 -12.52
CA ILE A 57 -14.03 -10.27 -12.62
C ILE A 57 -13.55 -10.01 -14.04
N ILE A 58 -12.49 -9.21 -14.16
CA ILE A 58 -11.90 -8.82 -15.43
C ILE A 58 -10.48 -9.37 -15.53
N GLY A 59 -10.16 -9.99 -16.66
CA GLY A 59 -8.80 -10.39 -17.03
C GLY A 59 -8.21 -9.42 -18.05
N VAL A 60 -6.96 -9.00 -17.86
CA VAL A 60 -6.24 -8.10 -18.79
C VAL A 60 -4.82 -8.57 -19.07
N HIS A 61 -4.36 -8.39 -20.31
CA HIS A 61 -3.00 -8.69 -20.77
C HIS A 61 -1.99 -7.61 -20.36
N GLN A 62 -1.98 -7.25 -19.08
CA GLN A 62 -1.05 -6.27 -18.54
C GLN A 62 -0.46 -6.79 -17.23
N PRO A 63 0.88 -6.80 -17.06
CA PRO A 63 1.49 -7.20 -15.81
C PRO A 63 1.06 -6.31 -14.64
N ILE A 64 0.88 -6.90 -13.44
CA ILE A 64 0.50 -6.17 -12.22
C ILE A 64 1.46 -5.02 -11.95
N SER A 65 2.76 -5.24 -12.15
CA SER A 65 3.79 -4.22 -11.91
C SER A 65 3.58 -2.96 -12.75
N LYS A 66 3.14 -3.12 -14.00
CA LYS A 66 2.82 -2.00 -14.89
C LYS A 66 1.53 -1.30 -14.43
N MET A 67 0.49 -2.05 -14.09
CA MET A 67 -0.78 -1.48 -13.59
C MET A 67 -0.58 -0.68 -12.30
N ILE A 68 0.17 -1.21 -11.33
CA ILE A 68 0.50 -0.50 -10.08
C ILE A 68 1.31 0.76 -10.37
N THR A 69 2.26 0.71 -11.31
CA THR A 69 3.08 1.88 -11.67
C THR A 69 2.25 2.99 -12.31
N GLU A 70 1.32 2.62 -13.21
CA GLU A 70 0.39 3.57 -13.84
C GLU A 70 -0.57 4.18 -12.83
N PHE A 71 -1.15 3.34 -11.97
CA PHE A 71 -1.99 3.77 -10.86
C PHE A 71 -1.25 4.73 -9.92
N ALA A 72 -0.05 4.37 -9.46
CA ALA A 72 0.75 5.22 -8.59
C ALA A 72 1.03 6.59 -9.22
N ARG A 73 1.31 6.64 -10.53
CA ARG A 73 1.48 7.90 -11.26
C ARG A 73 0.18 8.71 -11.31
N GLU A 74 -0.95 8.06 -11.60
CA GLU A 74 -2.26 8.70 -11.70
C GLU A 74 -2.71 9.32 -10.38
N VAL A 75 -2.47 8.64 -9.25
CA VAL A 75 -2.84 9.14 -7.91
C VAL A 75 -1.73 9.96 -7.23
N GLY A 76 -0.68 10.34 -7.96
CA GLY A 76 0.41 11.18 -7.45
C GLY A 76 1.29 10.54 -6.38
N LEU A 77 1.31 9.20 -6.32
CA LEU A 77 2.15 8.46 -5.37
C LEU A 77 3.58 8.33 -5.86
N ASN A 78 4.50 8.85 -5.06
CA ASN A 78 5.92 8.76 -5.34
C ASN A 78 6.52 7.47 -4.74
N ASN A 79 6.97 6.56 -5.62
CA ASN A 79 7.62 5.29 -5.24
C ASN A 79 8.82 5.44 -4.28
N VAL A 80 9.50 6.58 -4.31
CA VAL A 80 10.61 6.90 -3.40
C VAL A 80 10.06 7.08 -1.97
N ILE A 81 9.02 7.91 -1.83
CA ILE A 81 8.37 8.20 -0.55
C ILE A 81 7.71 6.96 0.03
N THR A 82 7.03 6.15 -0.79
CA THR A 82 6.46 4.86 -0.36
C THR A 82 7.52 3.95 0.24
N ARG A 83 8.70 3.84 -0.41
CA ARG A 83 9.81 3.01 0.08
C ARG A 83 10.45 3.55 1.34
N ALA A 84 10.63 4.86 1.43
CA ALA A 84 11.18 5.51 2.61
C ALA A 84 10.24 5.30 3.82
N ASN A 85 8.92 5.49 3.65
CA ASN A 85 7.92 5.19 4.68
C ASN A 85 7.99 3.73 5.12
N ALA A 86 8.03 2.79 4.17
CA ALA A 86 8.13 1.37 4.47
C ALA A 86 9.41 1.03 5.26
N ARG A 87 10.54 1.63 4.93
CA ARG A 87 11.81 1.45 5.64
C ARG A 87 11.71 1.97 7.07
N VAL A 88 11.20 3.18 7.27
CA VAL A 88 10.99 3.80 8.60
C VAL A 88 10.09 2.93 9.48
N CYS A 89 9.02 2.37 8.91
CA CYS A 89 8.11 1.48 9.61
C CYS A 89 8.60 0.01 9.67
N ASN A 90 9.84 -0.29 9.27
CA ASN A 90 10.40 -1.65 9.23
C ASN A 90 9.53 -2.66 8.46
N VAL A 91 8.83 -2.20 7.43
CA VAL A 91 8.05 -3.04 6.53
C VAL A 91 8.99 -3.64 5.50
N GLY A 92 9.12 -4.97 5.54
CA GLY A 92 9.98 -5.73 4.63
C GLY A 92 9.43 -5.85 3.21
N LYS A 93 9.56 -7.04 2.60
CA LYS A 93 9.25 -7.29 1.18
C LYS A 93 7.77 -7.12 0.78
N CYS A 94 6.86 -7.01 1.75
CA CYS A 94 5.41 -6.92 1.56
C CYS A 94 4.95 -5.47 1.72
N MET A 95 5.49 -4.58 0.90
CA MET A 95 5.31 -3.15 1.03
C MET A 95 3.92 -2.75 0.51
N PRO A 96 3.03 -2.22 1.37
CA PRO A 96 1.75 -1.69 0.93
C PRO A 96 1.95 -0.36 0.20
N VAL A 97 0.98 -0.01 -0.63
CA VAL A 97 0.86 1.30 -1.25
C VAL A 97 -0.22 2.05 -0.49
N THR A 98 0.14 3.15 0.16
CA THR A 98 -0.74 3.89 1.08
C THR A 98 -0.80 5.37 0.73
N ASN A 99 -1.99 5.95 0.85
CA ASN A 99 -2.24 7.38 0.81
C ASN A 99 -3.26 7.74 1.89
N GLY A 100 -2.78 7.97 3.11
CA GLY A 100 -3.65 8.18 4.27
C GLY A 100 -4.58 6.99 4.48
N ARG A 101 -5.89 7.20 4.38
CA ARG A 101 -6.90 6.14 4.55
C ARG A 101 -6.94 5.11 3.41
N PHE A 102 -6.46 5.46 2.22
CA PHE A 102 -6.48 4.57 1.06
C PHE A 102 -5.28 3.65 1.09
N GLN A 103 -5.52 2.33 1.12
CA GLN A 103 -4.48 1.35 1.42
C GLN A 103 -4.62 0.13 0.50
N MET A 104 -3.64 -0.08 -0.38
CA MET A 104 -3.52 -1.26 -1.24
C MET A 104 -2.44 -2.17 -0.66
N ILE A 105 -2.82 -3.37 -0.22
CA ILE A 105 -1.97 -4.24 0.61
C ILE A 105 -1.67 -5.54 -0.12
N PRO A 106 -0.39 -5.93 -0.27
CA PRO A 106 -0.04 -7.22 -0.83
C PRO A 106 -0.15 -8.32 0.23
N THR A 107 -0.63 -9.50 -0.17
CA THR A 107 -0.73 -10.68 0.72
C THR A 107 0.65 -11.22 1.10
N CYS A 108 1.61 -11.13 0.18
CA CYS A 108 2.98 -11.59 0.36
C CYS A 108 3.99 -10.61 -0.28
N GLY A 109 5.23 -11.06 -0.53
CA GLY A 109 6.25 -10.19 -1.10
C GLY A 109 5.90 -9.77 -2.52
N VAL A 110 6.09 -8.49 -2.87
CA VAL A 110 5.65 -7.91 -4.16
C VAL A 110 6.31 -8.50 -5.41
N ARG A 111 7.33 -9.35 -5.24
CA ARG A 111 8.02 -10.09 -6.31
C ARG A 111 7.61 -11.57 -6.37
N ASN A 112 6.69 -12.01 -5.53
CA ASN A 112 6.16 -13.36 -5.55
C ASN A 112 5.10 -13.47 -6.64
N ASP A 113 5.12 -14.54 -7.42
CA ASP A 113 4.17 -14.77 -8.52
C ASP A 113 2.72 -14.95 -8.03
N ASP A 114 2.54 -15.39 -6.79
CA ASP A 114 1.24 -15.56 -6.12
C ASP A 114 0.81 -14.33 -5.32
N VAL A 115 1.46 -13.18 -5.50
CA VAL A 115 1.05 -11.96 -4.80
C VAL A 115 -0.35 -11.55 -5.24
N MET A 116 -1.23 -11.42 -4.26
CA MET A 116 -2.52 -10.78 -4.43
C MET A 116 -2.50 -9.44 -3.71
N TRP A 117 -3.26 -8.49 -4.22
CA TRP A 117 -3.36 -7.15 -3.66
C TRP A 117 -4.82 -6.85 -3.37
N PHE A 118 -5.13 -6.34 -2.18
CA PHE A 118 -6.48 -5.97 -1.80
C PHE A 118 -6.55 -4.52 -1.30
N MET A 119 -7.70 -3.89 -1.52
CA MET A 119 -8.01 -2.54 -1.05
C MET A 119 -8.57 -2.59 0.36
N LYS A 120 -7.73 -2.34 1.36
CA LYS A 120 -8.13 -2.48 2.78
C LYS A 120 -9.28 -1.55 3.17
N HIS A 121 -9.30 -0.31 2.65
CA HIS A 121 -10.36 0.65 2.96
C HIS A 121 -11.73 0.26 2.39
N ARG A 122 -11.81 -0.80 1.57
CA ARG A 122 -13.06 -1.40 1.08
C ARG A 122 -13.48 -2.64 1.88
N VAL A 123 -12.64 -3.12 2.81
CA VAL A 123 -12.92 -4.32 3.61
C VAL A 123 -13.84 -3.98 4.78
N LEU A 124 -14.98 -4.67 4.86
CA LEU A 124 -15.92 -4.58 5.98
C LEU A 124 -15.52 -5.52 7.13
N SER A 125 -15.09 -6.73 6.80
CA SER A 125 -14.62 -7.71 7.77
C SER A 125 -13.72 -8.74 7.11
N ALA A 126 -12.80 -9.32 7.87
CA ALA A 126 -12.03 -10.48 7.44
C ALA A 126 -11.89 -11.47 8.59
N GLY A 127 -11.85 -12.77 8.28
CA GLY A 127 -11.68 -13.82 9.28
C GLY A 127 -11.44 -15.17 8.61
N ALA A 128 -10.94 -16.14 9.37
CA ALA A 128 -10.80 -17.50 8.87
C ALA A 128 -12.18 -18.14 8.57
N ASP A 129 -12.33 -18.73 7.39
CA ASP A 129 -13.50 -19.55 7.05
C ASP A 129 -13.47 -20.82 7.92
N PRO A 130 -14.53 -21.09 8.69
CA PRO A 130 -14.59 -22.27 9.55
C PRO A 130 -14.51 -23.61 8.81
N LYS A 131 -14.76 -23.64 7.49
CA LYS A 131 -14.76 -24.87 6.69
C LYS A 131 -13.37 -25.34 6.30
N ASP A 132 -12.51 -24.42 5.87
CA ASP A 132 -11.21 -24.74 5.27
C ASP A 132 -10.04 -23.93 5.87
N GLY A 133 -10.31 -23.00 6.79
CA GLY A 133 -9.31 -22.17 7.45
C GLY A 133 -8.70 -21.08 6.54
N LEU A 134 -9.17 -20.95 5.30
CA LEU A 134 -8.74 -19.90 4.38
C LEU A 134 -9.30 -18.55 4.82
N LEU A 135 -8.65 -17.45 4.44
CA LEU A 135 -9.17 -16.13 4.79
C LEU A 135 -10.38 -15.80 3.91
N LEU A 136 -11.50 -15.49 4.58
CA LEU A 136 -12.67 -14.89 3.97
C LEU A 136 -12.63 -13.38 4.22
N ILE A 137 -12.61 -12.60 3.14
CA ILE A 137 -12.69 -11.14 3.18
C ILE A 137 -14.07 -10.73 2.67
N ALA A 138 -14.82 -9.99 3.48
CA ALA A 138 -16.08 -9.38 3.07
C ALA A 138 -15.83 -7.90 2.72
N PHE A 139 -16.31 -7.50 1.56
CA PHE A 139 -16.32 -6.13 1.06
C PHE A 139 -17.75 -5.57 1.11
N GLU A 140 -17.88 -4.28 0.78
CA GLU A 140 -19.17 -3.66 0.48
C GLU A 140 -19.91 -4.39 -0.66
N GLU A 141 -21.19 -4.05 -0.88
CA GLU A 141 -22.03 -4.66 -1.92
C GLU A 141 -22.22 -6.19 -1.80
N ASN A 142 -22.09 -6.74 -0.58
CA ASN A 142 -22.23 -8.16 -0.28
C ASN A 142 -21.26 -9.07 -1.06
N ILE A 143 -20.09 -8.56 -1.42
CA ILE A 143 -19.04 -9.35 -2.07
C ILE A 143 -18.16 -10.00 -1.01
N GLN A 144 -17.93 -11.31 -1.15
CA GLN A 144 -16.99 -12.06 -0.33
C GLN A 144 -15.92 -12.69 -1.21
N VAL A 145 -14.68 -12.67 -0.75
CA VAL A 145 -13.55 -13.29 -1.44
C VAL A 145 -12.84 -14.24 -0.51
N LYS A 146 -12.63 -15.46 -0.96
CA LYS A 146 -11.79 -16.45 -0.28
C LYS A 146 -10.41 -16.47 -0.90
N ILE A 147 -9.38 -16.39 -0.04
CA ILE A 147 -7.96 -16.43 -0.45
C ILE A 147 -7.13 -17.32 0.47
N ASN A 148 -6.06 -17.89 -0.07
CA ASN A 148 -5.05 -18.65 0.65
C ASN A 148 -4.10 -17.71 1.42
N LEU A 149 -4.62 -17.19 2.52
CA LEU A 149 -3.91 -16.39 3.49
C LEU A 149 -4.42 -16.76 4.88
N SER A 150 -3.56 -16.75 5.91
CA SER A 150 -4.05 -16.88 7.27
C SER A 150 -4.48 -15.54 7.85
N GLU A 151 -5.47 -15.55 8.73
CA GLU A 151 -5.94 -14.35 9.43
C GLU A 151 -4.83 -13.62 10.19
N ALA A 152 -3.90 -14.36 10.80
CA ALA A 152 -2.74 -13.79 11.48
C ALA A 152 -1.81 -13.02 10.52
N VAL A 153 -1.61 -13.53 9.29
CA VAL A 153 -0.81 -12.83 8.28
C VAL A 153 -1.56 -11.60 7.79
N TYR A 154 -2.86 -11.72 7.51
CA TYR A 154 -3.71 -10.59 7.14
C TYR A 154 -3.61 -9.46 8.17
N ASN A 155 -3.87 -9.75 9.45
CA ASN A 155 -3.83 -8.77 10.54
C ASN A 155 -2.45 -8.11 10.67
N ARG A 156 -1.37 -8.87 10.47
CA ARG A 156 -0.01 -8.30 10.47
C ARG A 156 0.19 -7.33 9.31
N ARG A 157 -0.28 -7.66 8.10
CA ARG A 157 -0.13 -6.79 6.91
C ARG A 157 -0.98 -5.53 7.03
N THR A 158 -2.20 -5.65 7.52
CA THR A 158 -3.09 -4.50 7.73
C THR A 158 -2.53 -3.54 8.77
N ARG A 159 -1.94 -4.06 9.86
CA ARG A 159 -1.24 -3.24 10.87
C ARG A 159 -0.03 -2.51 10.30
N GLN A 160 0.79 -3.19 9.49
CA GLN A 160 1.94 -2.56 8.83
C GLN A 160 1.53 -1.40 7.89
N ALA A 161 0.40 -1.54 7.19
CA ALA A 161 -0.15 -0.45 6.39
C ALA A 161 -0.66 0.71 7.26
N ASP A 162 -1.25 0.43 8.43
CA ASP A 162 -1.70 1.47 9.37
C ASP A 162 -0.54 2.24 9.98
N GLU A 163 0.57 1.56 10.31
CA GLU A 163 1.79 2.21 10.80
C GLU A 163 2.31 3.22 9.77
N ILE A 164 2.34 2.84 8.49
CA ILE A 164 2.73 3.76 7.40
C ILE A 164 1.71 4.91 7.25
N SER A 165 0.42 4.62 7.22
CA SER A 165 -0.61 5.65 7.08
C SER A 165 -0.58 6.64 8.25
N SER A 166 -0.33 6.17 9.47
CA SER A 166 -0.20 7.01 10.66
C SER A 166 1.01 7.93 10.55
N LEU A 167 2.15 7.43 10.06
CA LEU A 167 3.33 8.24 9.77
C LEU A 167 3.03 9.33 8.72
N GLN A 168 2.30 8.98 7.64
CA GLN A 168 1.89 9.94 6.62
C GLN A 168 0.97 11.04 7.18
N PHE A 169 0.02 10.69 8.07
CA PHE A 169 -0.83 11.67 8.73
C PHE A 169 -0.05 12.57 9.67
N GLY A 170 0.81 12.02 10.53
CA GLY A 170 1.66 12.81 11.44
C GLY A 170 2.53 13.81 10.70
N TYR A 171 3.09 13.42 9.54
CA TYR A 171 3.82 14.34 8.65
C TYR A 171 2.96 15.52 8.18
N LEU A 172 1.73 15.25 7.72
CA LEU A 172 0.82 16.28 7.25
C LEU A 172 0.40 17.22 8.38
N GLU A 173 0.13 16.70 9.57
CA GLU A 173 -0.20 17.51 10.75
C GLU A 173 0.98 18.41 11.16
N TYR A 174 2.20 17.87 11.17
CA TYR A 174 3.41 18.63 11.46
C TYR A 174 3.61 19.79 10.48
N ILE A 175 3.44 19.55 9.17
CA ILE A 175 3.52 20.61 8.16
C ILE A 175 2.47 21.68 8.38
N LYS A 176 1.20 21.28 8.59
CA LYS A 176 0.11 22.23 8.84
C LYS A 176 0.38 23.11 10.06
N TYR A 177 0.90 22.51 11.14
CA TYR A 177 1.31 23.23 12.34
C TYR A 177 2.45 24.23 12.06
N ARG A 178 3.50 23.80 11.34
CA ARG A 178 4.71 24.63 11.11
C ARG A 178 4.51 25.77 10.14
N TYR A 179 3.67 25.58 9.11
CA TYR A 179 3.46 26.57 8.06
C TYR A 179 2.13 27.32 8.19
N GLY A 180 1.46 27.19 9.33
CA GLY A 180 0.33 28.03 9.71
C GLY A 180 -0.85 27.96 8.75
N ALA A 181 -1.19 26.77 8.25
CA ALA A 181 -2.39 26.60 7.44
C ALA A 181 -3.61 27.11 8.23
N GLU A 182 -4.19 28.23 7.77
CA GLU A 182 -5.21 29.00 8.48
C GLU A 182 -6.39 28.10 8.89
N GLY A 183 -6.69 28.07 10.19
CA GLY A 183 -7.86 27.36 10.73
C GLY A 183 -7.61 26.03 11.44
N TYR A 184 -6.36 25.65 11.79
CA TYR A 184 -6.10 24.51 12.68
C TYR A 184 -6.53 24.81 14.13
N GLN A 185 -7.84 24.86 14.37
CA GLN A 185 -8.41 24.67 15.69
C GLN A 185 -8.44 23.17 15.95
N HIS A 186 -7.77 22.72 17.02
CA HIS A 186 -7.73 21.33 17.50
C HIS A 186 -9.12 20.65 17.46
N THR A 187 -9.44 19.95 16.37
CA THR A 187 -10.57 19.03 16.34
C THR A 187 -10.09 17.68 16.85
N GLY A 188 -10.06 17.53 18.18
CA GLY A 188 -9.87 16.24 18.83
C GLY A 188 -8.62 16.17 19.70
N GLY A 189 -8.79 16.50 20.98
CA GLY A 189 -7.83 16.19 22.03
C GLY A 189 -6.60 17.10 22.05
N ARG A 190 -6.37 17.77 23.17
CA ARG A 190 -5.03 18.21 23.54
C ARG A 190 -4.12 16.98 23.51
N ILE A 191 -3.28 16.83 22.51
CA ILE A 191 -2.02 16.14 22.71
C ILE A 191 -1.20 17.14 23.53
N PRO A 192 -0.86 16.86 24.81
CA PRO A 192 0.18 17.62 25.46
C PRO A 192 1.41 17.38 24.60
N VAL A 193 1.81 18.39 23.84
CA VAL A 193 3.00 18.34 23.01
C VAL A 193 4.18 18.42 23.97
N GLU A 194 4.47 17.32 24.64
CA GLU A 194 5.75 17.13 25.32
C GLU A 194 6.82 17.13 24.21
N ASP A 195 7.86 17.96 24.36
CA ASP A 195 8.97 18.14 23.41
C ASP A 195 9.57 16.83 22.86
N ARG A 196 9.38 15.70 23.58
CA ARG A 196 9.81 14.36 23.13
C ARG A 196 9.07 13.85 21.89
N HIS A 197 7.76 14.07 21.77
CA HIS A 197 6.99 13.57 20.62
C HIS A 197 7.35 14.33 19.34
N LEU A 198 7.56 15.65 19.43
CA LEU A 198 8.06 16.46 18.32
C LEU A 198 9.47 16.04 17.88
N ASN A 199 10.33 15.62 18.81
CA ASN A 199 11.68 15.16 18.50
C ASN A 199 11.67 13.82 17.75
N GLU A 200 10.77 12.89 18.11
CA GLU A 200 10.62 11.62 17.42
C GLU A 200 10.02 11.81 16.01
N GLU A 201 8.96 12.60 15.88
CA GLU A 201 8.36 12.94 14.58
C GLU A 201 9.35 13.69 13.67
N ARG A 202 10.13 14.63 14.21
CA ARG A 202 11.21 15.31 13.47
C ARG A 202 12.29 14.34 13.04
N ARG A 203 12.69 13.39 13.91
CA ARG A 203 13.68 12.37 13.56
C ARG A 203 13.16 11.50 12.43
N LEU A 204 11.91 11.05 12.51
CA LEU A 204 11.26 10.24 11.48
C LEU A 204 11.13 11.01 10.16
N LEU A 205 10.78 12.29 10.20
CA LEU A 205 10.69 13.16 9.01
C LEU A 205 12.07 13.38 8.38
N ARG A 206 13.10 13.61 9.19
CA ARG A 206 14.48 13.72 8.71
C ARG A 206 14.93 12.41 8.07
N THR A 207 14.69 11.27 8.72
CA THR A 207 14.98 9.94 8.16
C THR A 207 14.24 9.72 6.85
N LEU A 208 12.96 10.08 6.77
CA LEU A 208 12.16 9.96 5.55
C LEU A 208 12.73 10.81 4.40
N CYS A 209 13.05 12.07 4.66
CA CYS A 209 13.62 12.98 3.66
C CYS A 209 15.01 12.51 3.20
N VAL A 210 15.85 12.08 4.13
CA VAL A 210 17.19 11.54 3.84
C VAL A 210 17.09 10.26 3.02
N ASP A 211 16.26 9.30 3.44
CA ASP A 211 16.03 8.04 2.72
C ASP A 211 15.50 8.29 1.30
N ALA A 212 14.57 9.23 1.15
CA ALA A 212 14.01 9.61 -0.14
C ALA A 212 15.05 10.28 -1.05
N ALA A 213 15.88 11.16 -0.49
CA ALA A 213 16.94 11.83 -1.22
C ALA A 213 18.02 10.85 -1.68
N ILE A 214 18.45 9.91 -0.82
CA ILE A 214 19.40 8.85 -1.17
C ILE A 214 18.83 7.99 -2.31
N ASP A 215 17.61 7.50 -2.18
CA ASP A 215 17.01 6.62 -3.19
C ASP A 215 16.79 7.33 -4.54
N THR A 216 16.53 8.65 -4.51
CA THR A 216 16.49 9.47 -5.72
C THR A 216 17.88 9.59 -6.36
N LEU A 217 18.90 9.86 -5.55
CA LEU A 217 20.28 9.96 -6.02
C LEU A 217 20.85 8.65 -6.54
N GLU A 218 20.55 7.52 -5.90
CA GLU A 218 20.99 6.20 -6.39
C GLU A 218 20.46 5.94 -7.80
N LYS A 219 19.19 6.25 -8.05
CA LYS A 219 18.59 6.13 -9.40
C LYS A 219 19.22 7.08 -10.40
N LEU A 220 19.51 8.31 -10.00
CA LEU A 220 20.17 9.28 -10.87
C LEU A 220 21.60 8.86 -11.17
N ALA A 221 22.35 8.38 -10.19
CA ALA A 221 23.71 7.90 -10.35
C ALA A 221 23.76 6.69 -11.28
N GLU A 222 22.87 5.72 -11.10
CA GLU A 222 22.76 4.54 -11.97
C GLU A 222 22.41 4.95 -13.42
N LYS A 223 21.54 5.96 -13.58
CA LYS A 223 21.13 6.46 -14.91
C LYS A 223 22.23 7.29 -15.61
N ILE A 224 22.95 8.13 -14.88
CA ILE A 224 23.93 9.08 -15.44
C ILE A 224 25.30 8.43 -15.59
N PHE A 225 25.73 7.67 -14.58
CA PHE A 225 27.08 7.12 -14.49
C PHE A 225 27.13 5.61 -14.69
N GLY A 226 25.98 4.93 -14.80
CA GLY A 226 25.92 3.47 -14.98
C GLY A 226 26.31 2.67 -13.74
N GLN A 227 26.44 3.32 -12.58
CA GLN A 227 26.87 2.69 -11.33
C GLN A 227 26.01 3.17 -10.16
N LYS A 228 25.86 2.32 -9.14
CA LYS A 228 25.21 2.69 -7.88
C LYS A 228 26.19 3.46 -7.01
N LEU A 229 25.67 4.33 -6.15
CA LEU A 229 26.47 4.97 -5.12
C LEU A 229 27.06 3.92 -4.18
N SER A 230 28.34 4.09 -3.86
CA SER A 230 29.02 3.37 -2.79
C SER A 230 28.46 3.77 -1.41
N ASP A 231 28.71 2.97 -0.39
CA ASP A 231 28.22 3.27 0.96
C ASP A 231 28.91 4.51 1.56
N ASP A 232 30.15 4.80 1.15
CA ASP A 232 30.87 5.99 1.59
C ASP A 232 30.29 7.26 0.95
N GLU A 233 29.99 7.24 -0.35
CA GLU A 233 29.30 8.36 -1.03
C GLU A 233 27.91 8.64 -0.43
N LYS A 234 27.19 7.59 -0.01
CA LYS A 234 25.91 7.75 0.69
C LYS A 234 26.09 8.41 2.05
N LYS A 235 27.11 8.02 2.83
CA LYS A 235 27.41 8.63 4.13
C LYS A 235 27.78 10.10 3.97
N ASP A 236 28.59 10.44 2.98
CA ASP A 236 28.96 11.82 2.69
C ASP A 236 27.73 12.66 2.33
N PHE A 237 26.85 12.12 1.48
CA PHE A 237 25.61 12.80 1.13
C PHE A 237 24.65 12.97 2.32
N ILE A 238 24.51 11.93 3.17
CA ILE A 238 23.74 12.02 4.42
C ILE A 238 24.32 13.13 5.30
N SER A 239 25.64 13.14 5.51
CA SER A 239 26.33 14.16 6.30
C SER A 239 26.03 15.56 5.77
N MET A 240 26.04 15.77 4.45
CA MET A 240 25.67 17.05 3.82
C MET A 240 24.21 17.44 4.07
N LEU A 241 23.26 16.51 3.93
CA LEU A 241 21.84 16.76 4.22
C LEU A 241 21.55 17.00 5.70
N GLU A 242 22.41 16.46 6.56
CA GLU A 242 22.28 16.56 8.00
C GLU A 242 22.91 17.84 8.58
N GLN A 243 23.75 18.55 7.81
CA GLN A 243 24.23 19.86 8.23
C GLN A 243 23.07 20.86 8.31
N PRO A 244 22.99 21.67 9.38
CA PRO A 244 21.99 22.72 9.47
C PRO A 244 22.16 23.66 8.27
N PHE A 245 21.07 23.90 7.54
CA PHE A 245 21.04 25.00 6.58
C PHE A 245 21.29 26.29 7.37
N HIS A 246 22.48 26.86 7.23
CA HIS A 246 22.72 28.24 7.60
C HIS A 246 21.91 29.10 6.63
N ILE A 247 20.65 29.38 6.99
CA ILE A 247 19.82 30.42 6.36
C ILE A 247 20.11 31.73 7.09
#